data_AF-K0R5J4-F1
#
_entry.id   AF-K0R5J4-F1
#
_cell.length_a   1.000
_cell.length_b   1.000
_cell.length_c   1.000
_cell.angle_alpha   90.00
_cell.angle_beta   90.00
_cell.angle_gamma   90.00
#
_symmetry.space_group_name_H-M   'P 1'
#
loop_
_entity.id
_entity.type
_entity.pdbx_description
1 polymer ?
#
loop_
_entity_poly.entity_id
_entity_poly.type
_entity_poly.pdbx_seq_one_letter_code
_entity_poly.pdbx_strand_id
1 'polypeptide(L)'
;SSCAAAFKCEVKGLNSALQWAYVIEGIPRQNWLDRGHSEEYADAMENLFDGMKRSINDLMMGTVSSDNESDGKIVKIEFDLQDEDGSFIRAGHDELLVPYWKELAAALKHWSEYHADDEYLEVEIHSIELPKSVLDILRPAFEQSRIKYVYFQNNHHAGDMANFAKKVLQANHFITEVGFGDIKFAREDVKAVCAAIMARNAGDHFMNSLELQNCLDDRIDTHTLKMILGSNTAVRKQDALLNLNDNVMSSREAAVIAKFLNSNPSLARLNLDNNQFNDADATLLPMRSQVTLI
;
A
#
# COMPACT_ATOMS: atom_id res chain seq x y z
N SER A 1 -5.16 -35.29 -15.85
CA SER A 1 -5.25 -35.54 -14.40
C SER A 1 -5.17 -34.25 -13.58
N SER A 2 -4.24 -33.30 -13.83
CA SER A 2 -4.15 -32.06 -13.04
C SER A 2 -5.27 -31.03 -13.29
N CYS A 3 -5.74 -30.89 -14.54
CA CYS A 3 -6.80 -29.93 -14.88
C CYS A 3 -8.15 -30.21 -14.16
N ALA A 4 -8.51 -31.48 -13.99
CA ALA A 4 -9.72 -31.87 -13.25
C ALA A 4 -9.60 -31.63 -11.72
N ALA A 5 -8.38 -31.66 -11.18
CA ALA A 5 -8.15 -31.37 -9.76
C ALA A 5 -8.17 -29.85 -9.49
N ALA A 6 -7.63 -29.04 -10.41
CA ALA A 6 -7.68 -27.59 -10.34
C ALA A 6 -9.13 -27.07 -10.43
N PHE A 7 -9.89 -27.52 -11.43
CA PHE A 7 -11.31 -27.17 -11.59
C PHE A 7 -12.15 -27.55 -10.36
N LYS A 8 -11.87 -28.70 -9.73
CA LYS A 8 -12.57 -29.13 -8.51
C LYS A 8 -12.20 -28.28 -7.29
N CYS A 9 -10.97 -27.77 -7.22
CA CYS A 9 -10.54 -26.85 -6.15
C CYS A 9 -11.16 -25.47 -6.33
N GLU A 10 -11.20 -24.95 -7.55
CA GLU A 10 -11.85 -23.70 -7.92
C GLU A 10 -13.35 -23.71 -7.53
N VAL A 11 -14.10 -24.72 -7.96
CA VAL A 11 -15.53 -24.89 -7.63
C VAL A 11 -15.76 -25.02 -6.13
N LYS A 12 -14.84 -25.66 -5.38
CA LYS A 12 -14.95 -25.76 -3.92
C LYS A 12 -14.67 -24.42 -3.23
N GLY A 13 -13.70 -23.66 -3.73
CA GLY A 13 -13.40 -22.31 -3.24
C GLY A 13 -14.57 -21.35 -3.45
N LEU A 14 -15.12 -21.31 -4.67
CA LEU A 14 -16.31 -20.53 -5.01
C LEU A 14 -17.51 -20.87 -4.13
N ASN A 15 -17.81 -22.16 -3.93
CA ASN A 15 -18.91 -22.57 -3.07
C ASN A 15 -18.71 -22.18 -1.60
N SER A 16 -17.46 -22.20 -1.10
CA SER A 16 -17.17 -21.81 0.28
C SER A 16 -17.29 -20.30 0.47
N ALA A 17 -16.82 -19.50 -0.49
CA ALA A 17 -16.92 -18.04 -0.46
C ALA A 17 -18.38 -17.56 -0.64
N LEU A 18 -19.14 -18.18 -1.54
CA LEU A 18 -20.57 -17.90 -1.68
C LEU A 18 -21.31 -18.22 -0.39
N GLN A 19 -21.04 -19.38 0.22
CA GLN A 19 -21.63 -19.71 1.52
C GLN A 19 -21.25 -18.69 2.60
N TRP A 20 -20.00 -18.23 2.64
CA TRP A 20 -19.57 -17.20 3.59
C TRP A 20 -20.34 -15.88 3.39
N ALA A 21 -20.46 -15.42 2.15
CA ALA A 21 -21.15 -14.16 1.82
C ALA A 21 -22.64 -14.18 2.19
N TYR A 22 -23.28 -15.36 2.16
CA TYR A 22 -24.68 -15.54 2.55
C TYR A 22 -24.89 -15.85 4.04
N VAL A 23 -23.88 -16.35 4.76
CA VAL A 23 -24.02 -16.83 6.15
C VAL A 23 -23.56 -15.79 7.18
N ILE A 24 -22.65 -14.88 6.83
CA ILE A 24 -22.28 -13.81 7.77
C ILE A 24 -23.43 -12.80 7.85
N GLU A 25 -24.18 -12.85 8.95
CA GLU A 25 -25.03 -11.76 9.39
C GLU A 25 -24.17 -10.49 9.44
N GLY A 26 -24.60 -9.45 8.71
CA GLY A 26 -23.91 -8.17 8.71
C GLY A 26 -23.76 -7.66 10.14
N ILE A 27 -22.65 -6.98 10.42
CA ILE A 27 -22.46 -6.39 11.74
C ILE A 27 -23.49 -5.28 11.89
N PRO A 28 -24.40 -5.36 12.87
CA PRO A 28 -25.47 -4.39 12.98
C PRO A 28 -24.89 -3.02 13.24
N ARG A 29 -25.36 -2.01 12.51
CA ARG A 29 -25.04 -0.59 12.73
C ARG A 29 -25.07 -0.18 14.21
N GLN A 30 -26.03 -0.73 14.94
CA GLN A 30 -26.20 -0.51 16.39
C GLN A 30 -24.95 -0.86 17.21
N ASN A 31 -24.10 -1.79 16.76
CA ASN A 31 -22.84 -2.13 17.43
C ASN A 31 -21.92 -0.92 17.60
N TRP A 32 -21.85 0.00 16.63
CA TRP A 32 -21.01 1.20 16.73
C TRP A 32 -21.67 2.29 17.57
N LEU A 33 -22.98 2.47 17.42
CA LEU A 33 -23.76 3.43 18.22
C LEU A 33 -23.72 3.08 19.71
N ASP A 34 -23.88 1.80 20.06
CA ASP A 34 -23.82 1.31 21.44
C ASP A 34 -22.43 1.49 22.08
N ARG A 35 -21.38 1.57 21.25
CA ARG A 35 -20.00 1.88 21.66
C ARG A 35 -19.72 3.39 21.72
N GLY A 36 -20.72 4.23 21.43
CA GLY A 36 -20.64 5.69 21.52
C GLY A 36 -20.08 6.37 20.27
N HIS A 37 -20.02 5.69 19.14
CA HIS A 37 -19.67 6.32 17.86
C HIS A 37 -20.85 7.12 17.30
N SER A 38 -20.56 8.08 16.42
CA SER A 38 -21.60 8.88 15.76
C SER A 38 -22.35 8.07 14.71
N GLU A 39 -23.49 8.62 14.26
CA GLU A 39 -24.28 8.05 13.17
C GLU A 39 -23.46 7.99 11.87
N GLU A 40 -22.68 9.04 11.57
CA GLU A 40 -21.82 9.11 10.39
C GLU A 40 -20.70 8.05 10.44
N TYR A 41 -20.12 7.82 11.62
CA TYR A 41 -19.13 6.77 11.80
C TYR A 41 -19.75 5.38 11.59
N ALA A 42 -20.95 5.15 12.13
CA ALA A 42 -21.64 3.89 11.96
C ALA A 42 -22.00 3.63 10.47
N ASP A 43 -22.43 4.66 9.74
CA ASP A 43 -22.70 4.59 8.30
C ASP A 43 -21.41 4.32 7.49
N ALA A 44 -20.31 5.00 7.83
CA ALA A 44 -19.01 4.78 7.19
C ALA A 44 -18.49 3.35 7.45
N MET A 45 -18.72 2.79 8.64
CA MET A 45 -18.38 1.40 8.93
C MET A 45 -19.23 0.44 8.09
N GLU A 46 -20.53 0.66 7.97
CA GLU A 46 -21.41 -0.17 7.11
C GLU A 46 -20.94 -0.15 5.65
N ASN A 47 -20.60 1.03 5.12
CA ASN A 47 -20.02 1.18 3.78
C ASN A 47 -18.68 0.42 3.63
N LEU A 48 -17.80 0.47 4.64
CA LEU A 48 -16.56 -0.31 4.65
C LEU A 48 -16.85 -1.82 4.56
N PHE A 49 -17.82 -2.34 5.33
CA PHE A 49 -18.18 -3.77 5.27
C PHE A 49 -18.69 -4.18 3.90
N ASP A 50 -19.57 -3.38 3.32
CA ASP A 50 -20.14 -3.68 2.01
C ASP A 50 -19.08 -3.55 0.90
N GLY A 51 -18.16 -2.60 1.03
CA GLY A 51 -16.95 -2.50 0.21
C GLY A 51 -16.10 -3.77 0.28
N MET A 52 -15.74 -4.22 1.48
CA MET A 52 -14.97 -5.45 1.68
C MET A 52 -15.66 -6.67 1.07
N LYS A 53 -16.97 -6.84 1.30
CA LYS A 53 -17.74 -7.95 0.71
C LYS A 53 -17.72 -7.92 -0.81
N ARG A 54 -17.91 -6.73 -1.40
CA ARG A 54 -17.88 -6.54 -2.85
C ARG A 54 -16.51 -6.90 -3.41
N SER A 55 -15.43 -6.37 -2.83
CA SER A 55 -14.05 -6.68 -3.25
C SER A 55 -13.73 -8.17 -3.15
N ILE A 56 -14.14 -8.83 -2.05
CA ILE A 56 -13.97 -10.28 -1.87
C ILE A 56 -14.72 -11.04 -2.99
N ASN A 57 -15.97 -10.67 -3.26
CA ASN A 57 -16.76 -11.29 -4.30
C ASN A 57 -16.14 -11.08 -5.69
N ASP A 58 -15.68 -9.87 -6.01
CA ASP A 58 -15.08 -9.55 -7.30
C ASP A 58 -13.77 -10.31 -7.52
N LEU A 59 -12.95 -10.43 -6.48
CA LEU A 59 -11.74 -11.27 -6.48
C LEU A 59 -12.08 -12.75 -6.72
N MET A 60 -13.11 -13.26 -6.05
CA MET A 60 -13.52 -14.66 -6.20
C MET A 60 -14.11 -14.96 -7.58
N MET A 61 -14.82 -14.00 -8.16
CA MET A 61 -15.49 -14.14 -9.47
C MET A 61 -14.59 -13.74 -10.65
N GLY A 62 -13.40 -13.20 -10.39
CA GLY A 62 -12.50 -12.68 -11.43
C GLY A 62 -13.02 -11.41 -12.11
N THR A 63 -13.95 -10.70 -11.48
CA THR A 63 -14.64 -9.52 -12.04
C THR A 63 -14.07 -8.19 -11.57
N VAL A 64 -12.88 -8.21 -10.95
CA VAL A 64 -12.20 -6.98 -10.52
C VAL A 64 -12.03 -6.04 -11.72
N SER A 65 -12.48 -4.80 -11.57
CA SER A 65 -12.36 -3.77 -12.58
C SER A 65 -10.97 -3.16 -12.59
N SER A 66 -10.51 -2.77 -13.77
CA SER A 66 -9.44 -1.78 -13.90
C SER A 66 -10.08 -0.40 -13.80
N ASP A 67 -9.49 0.53 -13.07
CA ASP A 67 -9.82 1.94 -13.30
C ASP A 67 -9.19 2.39 -14.62
N ASN A 68 -9.82 3.38 -15.26
CA ASN A 68 -9.37 3.87 -16.57
C ASN A 68 -7.98 4.53 -16.55
N GLU A 69 -7.37 4.69 -15.37
CA GLU A 69 -6.09 5.37 -15.16
C GLU A 69 -4.96 4.42 -14.73
N SER A 70 -5.24 3.16 -14.41
CA SER A 70 -4.26 2.16 -13.96
C SER A 70 -4.14 0.99 -14.94
N ASP A 71 -2.93 0.49 -15.15
CA ASP A 71 -2.69 -0.73 -15.93
C ASP A 71 -3.13 -2.01 -15.17
N GLY A 72 -3.50 -1.90 -13.89
CA GLY A 72 -3.87 -3.03 -13.02
C GLY A 72 -5.35 -3.08 -12.62
N LYS A 73 -5.71 -4.19 -11.97
CA LYS A 73 -7.02 -4.43 -11.36
C LYS A 73 -6.99 -3.95 -9.91
N ILE A 74 -7.78 -2.93 -9.59
CA ILE A 74 -7.70 -2.28 -8.27
C ILE A 74 -8.63 -2.95 -7.26
N VAL A 75 -8.07 -3.28 -6.09
CA VAL A 75 -8.78 -3.69 -4.89
C VAL A 75 -8.56 -2.64 -3.83
N LYS A 76 -9.57 -1.78 -3.66
CA LYS A 76 -9.55 -0.71 -2.67
C LYS A 76 -10.41 -1.07 -1.45
N ILE A 77 -9.81 -1.04 -0.27
CA ILE A 77 -10.50 -1.21 1.00
C ILE A 77 -10.35 0.08 1.80
N GLU A 78 -11.42 0.87 1.89
CA GLU A 78 -11.36 2.21 2.47
C GLU A 78 -12.44 2.45 3.51
N PHE A 79 -12.05 3.16 4.56
CA PHE A 79 -12.98 3.82 5.47
C PHE A 79 -13.02 5.30 5.13
N ASP A 80 -14.09 5.71 4.47
CA ASP A 80 -14.27 7.08 3.97
C ASP A 80 -15.11 7.90 4.95
N LEU A 81 -14.43 8.55 5.89
CA LEU A 81 -15.02 9.52 6.79
C LEU A 81 -14.01 10.64 7.05
N GLN A 82 -14.44 11.88 6.97
CA GLN A 82 -13.61 13.05 7.26
C GLN A 82 -14.15 13.79 8.49
N ASP A 83 -13.24 14.44 9.22
CA ASP A 83 -13.60 15.38 10.27
C ASP A 83 -13.96 16.76 9.70
N GLU A 84 -14.24 17.72 10.58
CA GLU A 84 -14.62 19.09 10.19
C GLU A 84 -13.52 19.82 9.42
N ASP A 85 -12.26 19.44 9.61
CA ASP A 85 -11.10 20.03 8.92
C ASP A 85 -10.82 19.33 7.57
N GLY A 86 -11.64 18.35 7.18
CA GLY A 86 -11.46 17.56 5.96
C GLY A 86 -10.39 16.47 6.08
N SER A 87 -9.89 16.20 7.29
CA SER A 87 -8.91 15.15 7.53
C SER A 87 -9.60 13.80 7.65
N PHE A 88 -9.05 12.78 6.99
CA PHE A 88 -9.62 11.43 7.07
C PHE A 88 -9.52 10.86 8.48
N ILE A 89 -10.68 10.55 9.05
CA ILE A 89 -10.82 9.81 10.29
C ILE A 89 -10.44 8.36 10.02
N ARG A 90 -9.74 7.76 10.97
CA ARG A 90 -9.36 6.36 10.92
C ARG A 90 -10.42 5.49 11.61
N ALA A 91 -10.84 4.41 10.99
CA ALA A 91 -11.58 3.35 11.67
C ALA A 91 -10.67 2.62 12.67
N GLY A 92 -11.09 2.57 13.93
CA GLY A 92 -10.45 1.71 14.93
C GLY A 92 -10.66 0.24 14.60
N HIS A 93 -9.71 -0.62 14.96
CA HIS A 93 -9.85 -2.05 14.71
C HIS A 93 -11.03 -2.64 15.50
N ASP A 94 -11.87 -3.42 14.84
CA ASP A 94 -12.94 -4.21 15.44
C ASP A 94 -12.68 -5.70 15.17
N GLU A 95 -12.72 -6.54 16.22
CA GLU A 95 -12.55 -7.99 16.09
C GLU A 95 -13.60 -8.62 15.16
N LEU A 96 -14.74 -7.95 14.97
CA LEU A 96 -15.77 -8.35 14.03
C LEU A 96 -15.30 -8.27 12.56
N LEU A 97 -14.25 -7.50 12.24
CA LEU A 97 -13.64 -7.45 10.91
C LEU A 97 -12.73 -8.65 10.61
N VAL A 98 -12.30 -9.40 11.62
CA VAL A 98 -11.33 -10.50 11.45
C VAL A 98 -11.76 -11.57 10.43
N PRO A 99 -13.02 -12.02 10.40
CA PRO A 99 -13.49 -12.94 9.35
C PRO A 99 -13.33 -12.37 7.94
N TYR A 100 -13.59 -11.08 7.75
CA TYR A 100 -13.47 -10.40 6.46
C TYR A 100 -12.02 -10.30 6.01
N TRP A 101 -11.09 -10.00 6.92
CA TRP A 101 -9.65 -10.01 6.61
C TRP A 101 -9.15 -11.40 6.18
N LYS A 102 -9.67 -12.47 6.80
CA LYS A 102 -9.33 -13.85 6.41
C LYS A 102 -9.84 -14.20 5.02
N GLU A 103 -11.08 -13.82 4.71
CA GLU A 103 -11.64 -14.05 3.37
C GLU A 103 -10.98 -13.18 2.31
N LEU A 104 -10.65 -11.92 2.60
CA LEU A 104 -9.86 -11.08 1.69
C LEU A 104 -8.51 -11.73 1.38
N ALA A 105 -7.80 -12.21 2.41
CA ALA A 105 -6.55 -12.94 2.22
C ALA A 105 -6.73 -14.22 1.37
N ALA A 106 -7.84 -14.95 1.54
CA ALA A 106 -8.16 -16.11 0.72
C ALA A 106 -8.47 -15.73 -0.73
N ALA A 107 -9.26 -14.69 -0.94
CA ALA A 107 -9.70 -14.20 -2.23
C ALA A 107 -8.54 -13.64 -3.07
N LEU A 108 -7.60 -12.91 -2.47
CA LEU A 108 -6.38 -12.44 -3.14
C LEU A 108 -5.57 -13.60 -3.74
N LYS A 109 -5.39 -14.67 -2.97
CA LYS A 109 -4.70 -15.88 -3.44
C LYS A 109 -5.49 -16.60 -4.52
N HIS A 110 -6.81 -16.71 -4.33
CA HIS A 110 -7.68 -17.35 -5.32
C HIS A 110 -7.63 -16.62 -6.65
N TRP A 111 -7.81 -15.30 -6.66
CA TRP A 111 -7.71 -14.50 -7.88
C TRP A 111 -6.36 -14.70 -8.57
N SER A 112 -5.27 -14.70 -7.80
CA SER A 112 -3.92 -14.90 -8.31
C SER A 112 -3.70 -16.26 -8.98
N GLU A 113 -4.39 -17.31 -8.50
CA GLU A 113 -4.25 -18.68 -8.99
C GLU A 113 -5.16 -18.98 -10.19
N TYR A 114 -6.38 -18.40 -10.20
CA TYR A 114 -7.44 -18.81 -11.14
C TYR A 114 -7.84 -17.73 -12.15
N HIS A 115 -7.65 -16.45 -11.83
CA HIS A 115 -8.18 -15.32 -12.63
C HIS A 115 -7.10 -14.39 -13.17
N ALA A 116 -5.90 -14.43 -12.62
CA ALA A 116 -4.88 -13.44 -12.90
C ALA A 116 -4.34 -13.47 -14.33
N ASP A 117 -4.34 -14.62 -15.02
CA ASP A 117 -3.66 -14.80 -16.31
C ASP A 117 -2.27 -14.10 -16.32
N ASP A 118 -2.10 -13.06 -17.14
CA ASP A 118 -0.90 -12.19 -17.19
C ASP A 118 -1.08 -10.83 -16.50
N GLU A 119 -2.24 -10.60 -15.87
CA GLU A 119 -2.59 -9.40 -15.11
C GLU A 119 -2.06 -9.45 -13.66
N TYR A 120 -2.17 -8.30 -12.99
CA TYR A 120 -1.78 -8.09 -11.60
C TYR A 120 -2.82 -7.24 -10.87
N LEU A 121 -2.87 -7.44 -9.56
CA LEU A 121 -3.65 -6.60 -8.66
C LEU A 121 -2.87 -5.36 -8.23
N GLU A 122 -3.62 -4.30 -7.98
CA GLU A 122 -3.22 -3.15 -7.19
C GLU A 122 -4.06 -3.18 -5.92
N VAL A 123 -3.43 -3.20 -4.75
CA VAL A 123 -4.13 -3.37 -3.47
C VAL A 123 -3.89 -2.16 -2.59
N GLU A 124 -4.98 -1.48 -2.25
CA GLU A 124 -4.96 -0.25 -1.48
C GLU A 124 -5.82 -0.40 -0.21
N ILE A 125 -5.26 -0.03 0.94
CA ILE A 125 -5.98 -0.05 2.22
C ILE A 125 -5.88 1.31 2.90
N HIS A 126 -7.00 2.01 3.07
CA HIS A 126 -7.08 3.41 3.47
C HIS A 126 -7.82 3.59 4.79
N SER A 127 -7.23 4.35 5.71
CA SER A 127 -7.86 4.88 6.94
C SER A 127 -8.47 3.81 7.86
N ILE A 128 -7.88 2.62 7.89
CA ILE A 128 -8.30 1.53 8.79
C ILE A 128 -7.12 1.11 9.65
N GLU A 129 -7.31 1.01 10.96
CA GLU A 129 -6.28 0.51 11.86
C GLU A 129 -5.92 -0.95 11.52
N LEU A 130 -4.64 -1.21 11.22
CA LEU A 130 -4.14 -2.55 10.90
C LEU A 130 -3.22 -3.06 12.02
N PRO A 131 -3.77 -3.63 13.10
CA PRO A 131 -2.94 -4.22 14.15
C PRO A 131 -2.19 -5.44 13.61
N LYS A 132 -1.14 -5.83 14.32
CA LYS A 132 -0.30 -6.98 13.97
C LYS A 132 -1.08 -8.26 13.66
N SER A 133 -2.17 -8.53 14.39
CA SER A 133 -3.02 -9.70 14.16
C SER A 133 -3.63 -9.72 12.74
N VAL A 134 -4.05 -8.57 12.24
CA VAL A 134 -4.58 -8.41 10.87
C VAL A 134 -3.44 -8.50 9.85
N LEU A 135 -2.30 -7.86 10.11
CA LEU A 135 -1.12 -7.97 9.24
C LEU A 135 -0.61 -9.42 9.15
N ASP A 136 -0.67 -10.20 10.22
CA ASP A 136 -0.32 -11.63 10.22
C ASP A 136 -1.32 -12.48 9.41
N ILE A 137 -2.59 -12.08 9.35
CA ILE A 137 -3.61 -12.71 8.48
C ILE A 137 -3.33 -12.40 7.00
N LEU A 138 -3.04 -11.14 6.69
CA LEU A 138 -2.84 -10.68 5.31
C LEU A 138 -1.49 -11.14 4.73
N ARG A 139 -0.44 -11.24 5.56
CA ARG A 139 0.94 -11.46 5.09
C ARG A 139 1.07 -12.65 4.14
N PRO A 140 0.59 -13.86 4.44
CA PRO A 140 0.75 -14.99 3.53
C PRO A 140 0.09 -14.78 2.16
N ALA A 141 -1.00 -14.00 2.11
CA ALA A 141 -1.64 -13.65 0.84
C ALA A 141 -0.78 -12.65 0.06
N PHE A 142 -0.28 -11.61 0.72
CA PHE A 142 0.61 -10.63 0.10
C PHE A 142 1.96 -11.21 -0.31
N GLU A 143 2.45 -12.27 0.34
CA GLU A 143 3.69 -12.95 -0.03
C GLU A 143 3.54 -13.81 -1.31
N GLN A 144 2.32 -14.26 -1.65
CA GLN A 144 2.07 -15.28 -2.68
C GLN A 144 1.25 -14.77 -3.87
N SER A 145 0.47 -13.72 -3.67
CA SER A 145 -0.48 -13.22 -4.67
C SER A 145 0.21 -12.41 -5.76
N ARG A 146 -0.38 -12.35 -6.96
CA ARG A 146 0.09 -11.57 -8.10
C ARG A 146 -0.29 -10.10 -7.93
N ILE A 147 0.36 -9.44 -6.99
CA ILE A 147 0.16 -8.03 -6.67
C ILE A 147 1.34 -7.24 -7.24
N LYS A 148 1.06 -6.19 -8.01
CA LYS A 148 2.07 -5.29 -8.58
C LYS A 148 2.29 -4.06 -7.69
N TYR A 149 1.20 -3.48 -7.19
CA TYR A 149 1.19 -2.27 -6.36
C TYR A 149 0.52 -2.53 -5.02
N VAL A 150 1.14 -2.03 -3.96
CA VAL A 150 0.59 -2.04 -2.60
C VAL A 150 0.66 -0.66 -2.00
N TYR A 151 -0.48 -0.14 -1.56
CA TYR A 151 -0.59 1.15 -0.90
C TYR A 151 -1.30 1.05 0.45
N PHE A 152 -0.70 1.68 1.46
CA PHE A 152 -1.27 1.79 2.80
C PHE A 152 -1.36 3.26 3.19
N GLN A 153 -2.56 3.75 3.47
CA GLN A 153 -2.76 5.12 3.93
C GLN A 153 -3.42 5.17 5.29
N ASN A 154 -2.86 5.95 6.21
CA ASN A 154 -3.45 6.26 7.52
C ASN A 154 -3.79 5.00 8.36
N ASN A 155 -3.02 3.91 8.28
CA ASN A 155 -3.37 2.63 8.94
C ASN A 155 -2.80 2.41 10.35
N HIS A 156 -1.99 3.34 10.89
CA HIS A 156 -1.27 3.20 12.18
C HIS A 156 -0.34 1.97 12.25
N HIS A 157 0.27 1.71 13.42
CA HIS A 157 1.18 0.57 13.67
C HIS A 157 2.43 0.52 12.79
N ALA A 158 3.09 1.67 12.61
CA ALA A 158 4.22 1.84 11.70
C ALA A 158 5.33 0.78 11.83
N GLY A 159 5.69 0.36 13.05
CA GLY A 159 6.72 -0.67 13.25
C GLY A 159 6.31 -2.06 12.76
N ASP A 160 5.06 -2.48 13.02
CA ASP A 160 4.54 -3.74 12.50
C ASP A 160 4.33 -3.68 10.99
N MET A 161 3.89 -2.53 10.46
CA MET A 161 3.75 -2.28 9.04
C MET A 161 5.09 -2.35 8.30
N ALA A 162 6.16 -1.78 8.85
CA ALA A 162 7.49 -1.87 8.25
C ALA A 162 8.04 -3.30 8.24
N ASN A 163 7.79 -4.07 9.32
CA ASN A 163 8.13 -5.49 9.37
C ASN A 163 7.31 -6.32 8.38
N PHE A 164 6.02 -6.01 8.22
CA PHE A 164 5.16 -6.60 7.20
C PHE A 164 5.71 -6.32 5.79
N ALA A 165 5.92 -5.05 5.45
CA ALA A 165 6.43 -4.63 4.15
C ALA A 165 7.78 -5.28 3.84
N LYS A 166 8.71 -5.30 4.80
CA LYS A 166 9.99 -5.97 4.66
C LYS A 166 9.83 -7.44 4.27
N LYS A 167 8.99 -8.21 4.98
CA LYS A 167 8.79 -9.64 4.70
C LYS A 167 8.13 -9.87 3.35
N VAL A 168 7.10 -9.09 3.05
CA VAL A 168 6.37 -9.16 1.79
C VAL A 168 7.29 -8.85 0.60
N LEU A 169 8.08 -7.78 0.65
CA LEU A 169 9.01 -7.41 -0.42
C LEU A 169 10.15 -8.43 -0.61
N GLN A 170 10.52 -9.17 0.45
CA GLN A 170 11.52 -10.25 0.37
C GLN A 170 10.98 -11.51 -0.29
N ALA A 171 9.68 -11.79 -0.16
CA ALA A 171 9.06 -13.02 -0.65
C ALA A 171 8.32 -12.84 -1.98
N ASN A 172 7.62 -11.72 -2.15
CA ASN A 172 6.82 -11.44 -3.33
C ASN A 172 7.61 -10.59 -4.33
N HIS A 173 7.96 -11.21 -5.46
CA HIS A 173 8.68 -10.53 -6.54
C HIS A 173 7.77 -9.88 -7.59
N PHE A 174 6.46 -10.10 -7.54
CA PHE A 174 5.50 -9.39 -8.39
C PHE A 174 5.31 -7.93 -7.98
N ILE A 175 5.48 -7.63 -6.69
CA ILE A 175 5.36 -6.26 -6.18
C ILE A 175 6.54 -5.44 -6.69
N THR A 176 6.26 -4.50 -7.58
CA THR A 176 7.24 -3.55 -8.12
C THR A 176 7.02 -2.15 -7.58
N GLU A 177 5.90 -1.89 -6.93
CA GLU A 177 5.50 -0.55 -6.49
C GLU A 177 4.95 -0.67 -5.06
N VAL A 178 5.47 0.15 -4.15
CA VAL A 178 5.01 0.17 -2.75
C VAL A 178 4.90 1.60 -2.27
N GLY A 179 3.80 1.92 -1.60
CA GLY A 179 3.58 3.24 -1.06
C GLY A 179 2.96 3.25 0.32
N PHE A 180 3.27 4.31 1.04
CA PHE A 180 2.75 4.60 2.36
C PHE A 180 2.36 6.08 2.40
N GLY A 181 1.15 6.36 2.89
CA GLY A 181 0.64 7.71 3.10
C GLY A 181 0.21 7.89 4.55
N ASP A 182 0.57 9.02 5.17
CA ASP A 182 0.09 9.37 6.52
C ASP A 182 0.42 8.31 7.59
N ILE A 183 1.52 7.56 7.41
CA ILE A 183 2.03 6.59 8.38
C ILE A 183 3.39 7.09 8.89
N LYS A 184 3.42 7.58 10.13
CA LYS A 184 4.64 8.10 10.76
C LYS A 184 5.58 6.96 11.16
N PHE A 185 6.58 6.71 10.33
CA PHE A 185 7.58 5.69 10.58
C PHE A 185 8.71 6.20 11.47
N ALA A 186 9.15 5.36 12.41
CA ALA A 186 10.43 5.58 13.04
C ALA A 186 11.56 5.41 12.03
N ARG A 187 12.71 6.03 12.29
CA ARG A 187 13.86 5.98 11.37
C ARG A 187 14.34 4.56 11.08
N GLU A 188 14.31 3.69 12.09
CA GLU A 188 14.72 2.29 11.94
C GLU A 188 13.74 1.49 11.06
N ASP A 189 12.47 1.86 11.07
CA ASP A 189 11.44 1.25 10.22
C ASP A 189 11.65 1.64 8.76
N VAL A 190 11.87 2.93 8.48
CA VAL A 190 12.23 3.41 7.13
C VAL A 190 13.49 2.72 6.62
N LYS A 191 14.55 2.64 7.46
CA LYS A 191 15.78 1.93 7.10
C LYS A 191 15.52 0.45 6.79
N ALA A 192 14.64 -0.21 7.55
CA ALA A 192 14.31 -1.62 7.33
C ALA A 192 13.60 -1.83 5.98
N VAL A 193 12.66 -0.97 5.61
CA VAL A 193 11.98 -1.01 4.31
C VAL A 193 12.97 -0.71 3.17
N CYS A 194 13.74 0.37 3.26
CA CYS A 194 14.75 0.71 2.25
C CYS A 194 15.81 -0.39 2.08
N ALA A 195 16.24 -1.03 3.17
CA ALA A 195 17.18 -2.15 3.12
C ALA A 195 16.57 -3.38 2.42
N ALA A 196 15.29 -3.66 2.63
CA ALA A 196 14.59 -4.72 1.92
C ALA A 196 14.53 -4.44 0.41
N ILE A 197 14.19 -3.21 0.02
CA ILE A 197 14.17 -2.76 -1.37
C ILE A 197 15.56 -2.88 -2.00
N MET A 198 16.60 -2.37 -1.34
CA MET A 198 17.98 -2.44 -1.85
C MET A 198 18.46 -3.90 -2.00
N ALA A 199 18.14 -4.76 -1.04
CA ALA A 199 18.49 -6.18 -1.12
C ALA A 199 17.79 -6.87 -2.31
N ARG A 200 16.52 -6.55 -2.56
CA ARG A 200 15.75 -7.04 -3.72
C ARG A 200 16.37 -6.55 -5.04
N ASN A 201 16.67 -5.25 -5.09
CA ASN A 201 17.27 -4.56 -6.22
C ASN A 201 18.71 -4.99 -6.55
N ALA A 202 19.43 -5.60 -5.59
CA ALA A 202 20.75 -6.19 -5.83
C ALA A 202 20.66 -7.54 -6.59
N GLY A 203 19.48 -8.15 -6.64
CA GLY A 203 19.17 -9.28 -7.53
C GLY A 203 18.62 -8.79 -8.87
N ASP A 204 17.70 -9.56 -9.46
CA ASP A 204 17.05 -9.27 -10.75
C ASP A 204 15.57 -8.84 -10.61
N HIS A 205 15.14 -8.46 -9.40
CA HIS A 205 13.76 -8.08 -9.10
C HIS A 205 13.71 -6.60 -8.69
N PHE A 206 13.47 -5.70 -9.64
CA PHE A 206 13.61 -4.27 -9.41
C PHE A 206 12.32 -3.63 -8.87
N MET A 207 12.45 -2.73 -7.90
CA MET A 207 11.38 -1.84 -7.45
C MET A 207 11.33 -0.61 -8.35
N ASN A 208 10.17 -0.35 -8.93
CA ASN A 208 9.89 0.80 -9.77
C ASN A 208 9.47 2.01 -8.93
N SER A 209 8.59 1.83 -7.95
CA SER A 209 8.07 2.94 -7.14
C SER A 209 8.28 2.71 -5.65
N LEU A 210 8.69 3.77 -4.96
CA LEU A 210 8.59 3.91 -3.50
C LEU A 210 7.88 5.22 -3.20
N GLU A 211 6.81 5.14 -2.43
CA GLU A 211 6.08 6.33 -1.97
C GLU A 211 6.07 6.40 -0.45
N LEU A 212 6.45 7.57 0.06
CA LEU A 212 6.51 7.88 1.48
C LEU A 212 5.88 9.26 1.67
N GLN A 213 4.57 9.38 1.44
CA GLN A 213 3.85 10.65 1.59
C GLN A 213 3.53 10.91 3.06
N ASN A 214 3.93 12.06 3.59
CA ASN A 214 3.70 12.45 4.98
C ASN A 214 4.14 11.35 6.00
N CYS A 215 5.17 10.57 5.65
CA CYS A 215 5.58 9.39 6.42
C CYS A 215 6.74 9.65 7.38
N LEU A 216 7.43 10.77 7.20
CA LEU A 216 8.61 11.12 7.97
C LEU A 216 8.21 12.06 9.11
N ASP A 217 8.82 11.86 10.27
CA ASP A 217 8.78 12.83 11.37
C ASP A 217 9.53 14.12 10.98
N ASP A 218 9.27 15.20 11.73
CA ASP A 218 9.70 16.60 11.49
C ASP A 218 11.18 16.81 11.12
N ARG A 219 12.06 15.82 11.29
CA ARG A 219 13.48 15.87 10.89
C ARG A 219 14.02 14.51 10.49
N ILE A 220 13.84 14.13 9.23
CA ILE A 220 14.66 13.08 8.64
C ILE A 220 16.14 13.49 8.70
N ASP A 221 17.01 12.57 9.13
CA ASP A 221 18.45 12.81 9.10
C ASP A 221 19.05 12.50 7.73
N THR A 222 20.20 13.11 7.44
CA THR A 222 20.87 12.96 6.15
C THR A 222 21.21 11.52 5.80
N HIS A 223 21.47 10.65 6.78
CA HIS A 223 21.78 9.25 6.50
C HIS A 223 20.51 8.51 6.06
N THR A 224 19.40 8.69 6.78
CA THR A 224 18.10 8.10 6.43
C THR A 224 17.61 8.60 5.05
N LEU A 225 17.74 9.90 4.76
CA LEU A 225 17.38 10.43 3.44
C LEU A 225 18.22 9.83 2.31
N LYS A 226 19.53 9.65 2.51
CA LYS A 226 20.39 8.98 1.52
C LYS A 226 20.00 7.53 1.28
N MET A 227 19.53 6.82 2.32
CA MET A 227 19.04 5.45 2.20
C MET A 227 17.78 5.38 1.34
N ILE A 228 16.83 6.32 1.53
CA ILE A 228 15.63 6.42 0.71
C ILE A 228 16.00 6.73 -0.75
N LEU A 229 16.82 7.76 -0.97
CA LEU A 229 17.25 8.13 -2.32
C LEU A 229 17.98 6.97 -3.03
N GLY A 230 18.78 6.20 -2.29
CA GLY A 230 19.51 5.04 -2.79
C GLY A 230 18.66 3.78 -3.02
N SER A 231 17.44 3.70 -2.49
CA SER A 231 16.66 2.46 -2.59
C SER A 231 16.15 2.19 -4.00
N ASN A 232 15.82 3.22 -4.80
CA ASN A 232 15.26 3.06 -6.15
C ASN A 232 16.30 3.22 -7.29
N THR A 233 17.61 3.10 -7.02
CA THR A 233 18.67 3.40 -8.01
C THR A 233 19.09 2.23 -8.91
N ALA A 234 18.46 1.06 -8.82
CA ALA A 234 18.88 -0.14 -9.55
C ALA A 234 18.06 -0.44 -10.82
N VAL A 235 16.96 0.28 -11.04
CA VAL A 235 16.05 0.02 -12.17
C VAL A 235 16.75 0.32 -13.49
N ARG A 236 16.54 -0.52 -14.51
CA ARG A 236 16.91 -0.17 -15.90
C ARG A 236 16.20 1.14 -16.24
N LYS A 237 16.98 2.18 -16.53
CA LYS A 237 16.55 3.56 -16.80
C LYS A 237 15.20 3.62 -17.52
N GLN A 238 14.14 4.08 -16.83
CA GLN A 238 13.11 5.03 -17.31
C GLN A 238 11.81 5.09 -16.48
N ASP A 239 11.56 4.18 -15.52
CA ASP A 239 10.27 4.15 -14.81
C ASP A 239 10.35 4.37 -13.29
N ALA A 240 11.55 4.58 -12.74
CA ALA A 240 11.74 4.70 -11.31
C ALA A 240 11.08 5.98 -10.73
N LEU A 241 10.12 5.81 -9.82
CA LEU A 241 9.43 6.88 -9.11
C LEU A 241 9.80 6.88 -7.63
N LEU A 242 10.03 8.06 -7.08
CA LEU A 242 10.15 8.29 -5.65
C LEU A 242 9.23 9.45 -5.25
N ASN A 243 8.25 9.18 -4.40
CA ASN A 243 7.35 10.20 -3.86
C ASN A 243 7.71 10.48 -2.40
N LEU A 244 8.06 11.74 -2.10
CA LEU A 244 8.41 12.23 -0.76
C LEU A 244 7.59 13.47 -0.37
N ASN A 245 6.35 13.53 -0.82
CA ASN A 245 5.46 14.65 -0.52
C ASN A 245 5.18 14.79 0.96
N ASP A 246 4.88 16.02 1.38
CA ASP A 246 4.34 16.32 2.71
C ASP A 246 5.28 15.89 3.86
N ASN A 247 6.59 15.77 3.64
CA ASN A 247 7.55 15.31 4.65
C ASN A 247 8.30 16.43 5.39
N VAL A 248 7.77 17.67 5.31
CA VAL A 248 8.30 18.81 6.07
C VAL A 248 9.79 19.07 5.80
N MET A 249 10.30 18.67 4.63
CA MET A 249 11.72 18.80 4.29
C MET A 249 12.09 20.26 4.06
N SER A 250 13.29 20.63 4.48
CA SER A 250 13.80 22.01 4.43
C SER A 250 14.97 22.15 3.45
N SER A 251 15.52 23.36 3.33
CA SER A 251 16.74 23.63 2.54
C SER A 251 17.93 22.71 2.87
N ARG A 252 17.97 22.16 4.10
CA ARG A 252 18.98 21.17 4.50
C ARG A 252 18.86 19.87 3.69
N GLU A 253 17.64 19.35 3.54
CA GLU A 253 17.33 18.16 2.76
C GLU A 253 17.47 18.44 1.26
N ALA A 254 17.08 19.64 0.80
CA ALA A 254 17.22 20.06 -0.60
C ALA A 254 18.67 19.93 -1.09
N ALA A 255 19.65 20.35 -0.29
CA ALA A 255 21.07 20.22 -0.63
C ALA A 255 21.53 18.75 -0.79
N VAL A 256 20.98 17.83 0.01
CA VAL A 256 21.27 16.40 -0.08
C VAL A 256 20.66 15.80 -1.34
N ILE A 257 19.41 16.14 -1.63
CA ILE A 257 18.68 15.71 -2.83
C ILE A 257 19.38 16.24 -4.09
N ALA A 258 19.74 17.52 -4.13
CA ALA A 258 20.48 18.12 -5.24
C ALA A 258 21.80 17.38 -5.52
N LYS A 259 22.55 17.02 -4.47
CA LYS A 259 23.78 16.23 -4.61
C LYS A 259 23.51 14.84 -5.16
N PHE A 260 22.44 14.19 -4.72
CA PHE A 260 22.01 12.89 -5.24
C PHE A 260 21.63 12.98 -6.72
N LEU A 261 20.76 13.92 -7.09
CA LEU A 261 20.37 14.15 -8.49
C LEU A 261 21.58 14.46 -9.39
N ASN A 262 22.57 15.19 -8.86
CA ASN A 262 23.81 15.50 -9.57
C ASN A 262 24.69 14.28 -9.89
N SER A 263 24.50 13.18 -9.15
CA SER A 263 25.21 11.91 -9.39
C SER A 263 24.70 11.12 -10.60
N ASN A 264 23.65 11.61 -11.29
CA ASN A 264 22.94 10.92 -12.38
C ASN A 264 22.31 9.58 -11.94
N PRO A 265 21.38 9.60 -10.97
CA PRO A 265 20.68 8.38 -10.57
C PRO A 265 19.80 7.84 -11.71
N SER A 266 19.37 6.58 -11.60
CA SER A 266 18.40 5.95 -12.52
C SER A 266 16.95 6.41 -12.30
N LEU A 267 16.73 7.33 -11.34
CA LEU A 267 15.43 7.86 -10.98
C LEU A 267 14.82 8.62 -12.16
N ALA A 268 13.56 8.36 -12.50
CA ALA A 268 12.86 9.03 -13.60
C ALA A 268 11.93 10.14 -13.09
N ARG A 269 11.29 9.94 -11.93
CA ARG A 269 10.37 10.90 -11.32
C ARG A 269 10.68 11.04 -9.83
N LEU A 270 10.71 12.28 -9.36
CA LEU A 270 10.84 12.61 -7.95
C LEU A 270 9.77 13.63 -7.59
N ASN A 271 8.84 13.24 -6.72
CA ASN A 271 7.81 14.14 -6.21
C ASN A 271 8.23 14.70 -4.84
N LEU A 272 8.17 16.02 -4.71
CA LEU A 272 8.63 16.77 -3.54
C LEU A 272 7.61 17.82 -3.08
N ASP A 273 6.37 17.74 -3.56
CA ASP A 273 5.32 18.69 -3.25
C ASP A 273 5.07 18.83 -1.74
N ASN A 274 4.58 20.01 -1.36
CA ASN A 274 4.16 20.34 0.01
C ASN A 274 5.25 20.11 1.08
N ASN A 275 6.52 20.25 0.70
CA ASN A 275 7.63 20.38 1.63
C ASN A 275 7.92 21.86 1.96
N GLN A 276 8.85 22.13 2.87
CA GLN A 276 9.22 23.48 3.31
C GLN A 276 10.40 24.05 2.49
N PHE A 277 10.39 23.81 1.18
CA PHE A 277 11.37 24.39 0.26
C PHE A 277 10.98 25.83 -0.09
N ASN A 278 11.98 26.70 -0.28
CA ASN A 278 11.78 28.07 -0.74
C ASN A 278 12.28 28.26 -2.18
N ASP A 279 12.08 29.46 -2.74
CA ASP A 279 12.49 29.79 -4.11
C ASP A 279 13.98 29.54 -4.38
N ALA A 280 14.85 29.70 -3.38
CA ALA A 280 16.28 29.42 -3.54
C ALA A 280 16.54 27.91 -3.65
N ASP A 281 15.80 27.07 -2.91
CA ASP A 281 15.90 25.61 -3.01
C ASP A 281 15.44 25.10 -4.37
N ALA A 282 14.41 25.71 -4.97
CA ALA A 282 13.96 25.40 -6.32
C ALA A 282 15.08 25.59 -7.38
N THR A 283 16.00 26.54 -7.17
CA THR A 283 17.17 26.71 -8.04
C THR A 283 18.25 25.63 -7.84
N LEU A 284 18.29 24.99 -6.66
CA LEU A 284 19.23 23.93 -6.31
C LEU A 284 18.76 22.54 -6.78
N LEU A 285 17.47 22.37 -7.02
CA LEU A 285 16.84 21.16 -7.57
C LEU A 285 16.59 21.34 -9.07
N PRO A 286 17.63 21.42 -9.93
CA PRO A 286 17.39 21.63 -11.35
C PRO A 286 16.65 20.43 -11.93
N MET A 287 15.64 20.71 -12.75
CA MET A 287 15.09 19.71 -13.67
C MET A 287 16.25 19.15 -14.50
N ARG A 288 16.49 17.85 -14.38
CA ARG A 288 17.41 17.14 -15.28
C ARG A 288 16.60 16.55 -16.41
N SER A 289 17.18 16.48 -17.60
CA SER A 289 16.55 15.81 -18.75
C SER A 289 16.19 14.34 -18.53
N GLN A 290 16.63 13.74 -17.42
CA GLN A 290 16.37 12.36 -17.02
C GLN A 290 15.47 12.23 -15.78
N VAL A 291 15.25 13.30 -15.01
CA VAL A 291 14.41 13.27 -13.80
C VAL A 291 13.40 14.40 -13.87
N THR A 292 12.13 14.05 -13.99
CA THR A 292 11.03 15.00 -13.85
C THR A 292 10.80 15.26 -12.37
N LEU A 293 10.91 16.52 -11.97
CA LEU A 293 10.43 17.00 -10.69
C LEU A 293 8.95 17.32 -10.89
N ILE A 294 8.11 16.62 -10.12
CA ILE A 294 6.67 16.86 -10.05
C ILE A 294 6.45 17.62 -8.75
#